data_AF-A0A5E4HJ11-F1
#
_entry.id   AF-A0A5E4HJ11-F1
#
_cell.length_a   1.000
_cell.length_b   1.000
_cell.length_c   1.000
_cell.angle_alpha   90.00
_cell.angle_beta   90.00
_cell.angle_gamma   90.00
#
_symmetry.space_group_name_H-M   'P 1'
#
loop_
_entity.id
_entity.type
_entity.pdbx_description
1 polymer ?
#
loop_
_entity_poly.entity_id
_entity_poly.type
_entity_poly.pdbx_seq_one_letter_code
_entity_poly.pdbx_strand_id
1 'polypeptide(L)'
;MGILDNILGNVKSDLEGRATEKITGRINKTIEGQNDGGQRRCPKCKKPIEEGLKFCPECGAKLVASCRKCQMDFPLGTKFCTQCGKPIK
;
A
#
# COMPACT_ATOMS: atom_id res chain seq x y z
N MET A 1 44.55 24.53 33.43
CA MET A 1 43.66 23.36 33.60
C MET A 1 42.32 23.73 33.02
N GLY A 2 42.07 23.26 31.80
CA GLY A 2 41.73 24.13 30.68
C GLY A 2 40.26 24.12 30.27
N ILE A 3 39.77 25.33 30.01
CA ILE A 3 38.55 25.69 29.28
C ILE A 3 38.34 24.82 28.01
N LEU A 4 39.41 24.26 27.45
CA LEU A 4 39.36 23.29 26.35
C LEU A 4 38.48 22.05 26.64
N ASP A 5 38.46 21.50 27.86
CA ASP A 5 37.63 20.32 28.18
C ASP A 5 36.12 20.62 28.09
N ASN A 6 35.71 21.82 28.49
CA ASN A 6 34.31 22.24 28.44
C ASN A 6 33.85 22.53 27.00
N ILE A 7 34.73 23.13 26.19
CA ILE A 7 34.45 23.38 24.77
C ILE A 7 34.37 22.04 24.01
N LEU A 8 35.28 21.09 24.30
CA LEU A 8 35.25 19.76 23.67
C LEU A 8 33.99 18.98 24.02
N GLY A 9 33.50 19.10 25.26
CA GLY A 9 32.27 18.46 25.72
C GLY A 9 31.01 18.95 24.98
N ASN A 10 30.87 20.28 24.80
CA ASN A 10 29.72 20.86 24.10
C ASN A 10 29.72 20.59 22.59
N VAL A 11 30.89 20.59 21.95
CA VAL A 11 31.01 20.30 20.51
C VAL A 11 30.69 18.84 20.21
N LYS A 12 31.08 17.91 21.10
CA LYS A 12 30.77 16.49 20.94
C LYS A 12 29.27 16.20 20.99
N SER A 13 28.56 16.81 21.95
CA SER A 13 27.09 16.68 22.05
C SER A 13 26.34 17.26 20.84
N ASP A 14 26.81 18.36 20.24
CA ASP A 14 26.19 18.94 19.02
C ASP A 14 26.42 18.08 17.77
N LEU A 15 27.62 17.47 17.64
CA LEU A 15 27.91 16.57 16.52
C LEU A 15 27.11 15.26 16.58
N GLU A 16 26.91 14.69 17.77
CA GLU A 16 26.20 13.41 17.93
C GLU A 16 24.68 13.53 17.66
N GLY A 17 24.06 14.68 17.96
CA GLY A 17 22.62 14.92 17.73
C GLY A 17 22.26 15.24 16.27
N ARG A 18 23.06 16.05 15.58
CA ARG A 18 22.72 16.56 14.24
C ARG A 18 22.83 15.52 13.12
N ALA A 19 23.64 14.49 13.33
CA ALA A 19 23.80 13.39 12.38
C ALA A 19 22.67 12.35 12.48
N THR A 20 22.19 12.05 13.69
CA THR A 20 21.18 11.01 13.94
C THR A 20 19.75 11.48 13.67
N GLU A 21 19.38 12.71 14.00
CA GLU A 21 18.01 13.22 13.80
C GLU A 21 17.60 13.26 12.31
N LYS A 22 18.52 13.67 11.41
CA LYS A 22 18.24 13.77 9.97
C LYS A 22 18.07 12.40 9.30
N ILE A 23 18.79 11.40 9.79
CA ILE A 23 18.74 10.05 9.25
C ILE A 23 17.44 9.37 9.73
N THR A 24 17.15 9.40 11.03
CA THR A 24 15.95 8.78 11.61
C THR A 24 14.65 9.36 11.05
N GLY A 25 14.56 10.68 10.84
CA GLY A 25 13.37 11.31 10.24
C GLY A 25 13.10 10.88 8.79
N ARG A 26 14.14 10.54 8.03
CA ARG A 26 14.02 10.11 6.62
C ARG A 26 13.73 8.61 6.51
N ILE A 27 14.22 7.81 7.44
CA ILE A 27 13.94 6.37 7.51
C ILE A 27 12.46 6.13 7.85
N ASN A 28 11.89 6.83 8.84
CA ASN A 28 10.48 6.69 9.21
C ASN A 28 9.53 6.93 8.02
N LYS A 29 9.76 8.01 7.26
CA LYS A 29 8.95 8.33 6.06
C LYS A 29 8.99 7.25 4.96
N THR A 30 10.04 6.44 4.93
CA THR A 30 10.23 5.43 3.87
C THR A 30 9.53 4.10 4.19
N ILE A 31 9.34 3.78 5.48
CA ILE A 31 8.76 2.51 5.93
C ILE A 31 7.21 2.57 5.94
N GLU A 32 6.61 3.77 5.95
CA GLU A 32 5.15 3.96 6.03
C GLU A 32 4.41 3.93 4.67
N GLY A 33 5.07 3.55 3.58
CA GLY A 33 4.55 3.75 2.21
C GLY A 33 4.24 2.51 1.37
N GLN A 34 4.36 1.29 1.91
CA GLN A 34 4.32 0.07 1.08
C GLN A 34 3.62 -1.11 1.78
N ASN A 35 2.43 -0.87 2.30
CA ASN A 35 1.45 -1.93 2.56
C ASN A 35 0.05 -1.44 2.15
N ASP A 36 -0.08 -0.99 0.90
CA ASP A 36 -1.39 -1.01 0.24
C ASP A 36 -1.65 -2.47 -0.15
N GLY A 37 -1.98 -3.29 0.86
CA GLY A 37 -2.61 -4.58 0.60
C GLY A 37 -3.86 -4.27 -0.20
N GLY A 38 -3.84 -4.57 -1.50
CA GLY A 38 -4.62 -3.92 -2.55
C GLY A 38 -6.09 -3.71 -2.21
N GLN A 39 -6.40 -2.66 -1.46
CA GLN A 39 -7.77 -2.29 -1.11
C GLN A 39 -8.37 -1.66 -2.35
N ARG A 40 -8.84 -2.53 -3.25
CA ARG A 40 -9.69 -2.17 -4.37
C ARG A 40 -10.84 -1.33 -3.80
N ARG A 41 -11.31 -0.36 -4.58
CA ARG A 41 -12.50 0.42 -4.22
C ARG A 41 -13.65 0.00 -5.10
N CYS A 42 -14.85 -0.03 -4.55
CA CYS A 42 -16.04 -0.30 -5.33
C CYS A 42 -16.19 0.78 -6.43
N PRO A 43 -16.34 0.41 -7.71
CA PRO A 43 -16.48 1.40 -8.79
C PRO A 43 -17.81 2.18 -8.71
N LYS A 44 -18.81 1.67 -7.98
CA LYS A 44 -20.12 2.31 -7.82
C LYS A 44 -20.16 3.26 -6.62
N CYS A 45 -19.80 2.79 -5.42
CA CYS A 45 -19.91 3.58 -4.18
C CYS A 45 -18.58 4.10 -3.63
N LYS A 46 -17.43 3.75 -4.26
CA LYS A 46 -16.06 4.16 -3.89
C LYS A 46 -15.58 3.73 -2.51
N LYS A 47 -16.34 2.89 -1.81
CA LYS A 47 -15.95 2.31 -0.52
C LYS A 47 -14.87 1.24 -0.70
N PRO A 48 -14.00 1.04 0.31
CA PRO A 48 -13.00 -0.02 0.28
C PRO A 48 -13.68 -1.38 0.18
N ILE A 49 -13.11 -2.26 -0.64
CA ILE A 49 -13.55 -3.64 -0.83
C ILE A 49 -12.34 -4.56 -0.75
N GLU A 50 -12.55 -5.74 -0.22
CA GLU A 50 -11.53 -6.79 -0.18
C GLU A 50 -11.37 -7.45 -1.55
N GLU A 51 -10.19 -7.99 -1.81
CA GLU A 51 -9.93 -8.75 -3.02
C GLU A 51 -10.71 -10.08 -3.00
N GLY A 52 -11.26 -10.48 -4.15
CA GLY A 52 -12.02 -11.74 -4.28
C GLY A 52 -13.52 -11.66 -3.95
N LEU A 53 -14.05 -10.48 -3.57
CA LEU A 53 -15.49 -10.30 -3.37
C LEU A 53 -16.28 -10.36 -4.69
N LYS A 54 -17.41 -11.09 -4.68
CA LYS A 54 -18.34 -11.16 -5.83
C LYS A 54 -19.27 -9.95 -5.94
N PHE A 55 -19.64 -9.39 -4.79
CA PHE A 55 -20.53 -8.24 -4.68
C PHE A 55 -20.01 -7.28 -3.62
N CYS A 56 -20.30 -5.99 -3.77
CA CYS A 56 -19.95 -4.98 -2.79
C CYS A 56 -20.90 -5.08 -1.58
N PRO A 57 -20.40 -5.30 -0.35
CA PRO A 57 -21.23 -5.42 0.85
C PRO A 57 -22.00 -4.13 1.16
N GLU A 58 -21.49 -2.99 0.68
CA GLU A 58 -22.05 -1.68 1.01
C GLU A 58 -23.14 -1.21 0.05
N CYS A 59 -23.11 -1.64 -1.22
CA CYS A 59 -24.04 -1.13 -2.24
C CYS A 59 -24.62 -2.20 -3.18
N GLY A 60 -24.23 -3.46 -3.03
CA GLY A 60 -24.69 -4.59 -3.84
C GLY A 60 -24.17 -4.62 -5.28
N ALA A 61 -23.24 -3.73 -5.66
CA ALA A 61 -22.66 -3.75 -7.01
C ALA A 61 -21.87 -5.05 -7.27
N LYS A 62 -22.01 -5.65 -8.46
CA LYS A 62 -21.22 -6.82 -8.85
C LYS A 62 -19.76 -6.43 -9.07
N LEU A 63 -18.84 -7.16 -8.43
CA LEU A 63 -17.39 -6.91 -8.43
C LEU A 63 -16.60 -8.00 -9.17
N VAL A 64 -17.30 -8.81 -9.96
CA VAL A 64 -16.73 -9.90 -10.77
C VAL A 64 -17.25 -9.81 -12.19
N ALA A 65 -16.41 -10.23 -13.13
CA ALA A 65 -16.77 -10.41 -14.53
C ALA A 65 -17.08 -11.88 -14.78
N SER A 66 -18.20 -12.17 -15.45
CA SER A 66 -18.62 -13.54 -15.75
C SER A 66 -18.28 -13.87 -17.20
N CYS A 67 -17.70 -15.04 -17.46
CA CYS A 67 -17.38 -15.46 -18.82
C CYS A 67 -18.65 -15.83 -19.59
N ARG A 68 -18.89 -15.23 -20.76
CA ARG A 68 -20.10 -15.53 -21.56
C ARG A 68 -20.18 -16.96 -22.11
N LYS A 69 -19.05 -17.69 -22.18
CA LYS A 69 -19.02 -19.05 -22.74
C LYS A 69 -19.16 -20.16 -21.69
N CYS A 70 -18.45 -20.04 -20.56
CA CYS A 70 -18.52 -21.04 -19.48
C CYS A 70 -19.31 -20.58 -18.25
N GLN A 71 -19.79 -19.33 -18.24
CA GLN A 71 -20.58 -18.72 -17.16
C GLN A 71 -19.90 -18.68 -15.77
N MET A 72 -18.59 -18.90 -15.71
CA MET A 72 -17.81 -18.82 -14.49
C MET A 72 -17.46 -17.36 -14.14
N ASP A 73 -17.47 -17.04 -12.85
CA ASP A 73 -17.12 -15.71 -12.33
C ASP A 73 -15.61 -15.56 -12.09
N PHE A 74 -15.08 -14.40 -12.44
CA PHE A 74 -13.67 -14.04 -12.30
C PHE A 74 -13.51 -12.64 -11.70
N PRO A 75 -12.42 -12.36 -10.98
CA PRO A 75 -12.17 -11.03 -10.42
C PRO A 75 -11.99 -9.95 -11.49
N LEU A 76 -12.32 -8.71 -11.14
CA LEU A 76 -12.15 -7.55 -12.01
C LEU A 76 -10.67 -7.32 -12.35
N GLY A 77 -10.35 -7.44 -13.64
CA GLY A 77 -9.00 -7.34 -14.18
C GLY A 77 -8.52 -8.62 -14.88
N THR A 78 -9.23 -9.73 -14.73
CA THR A 78 -8.97 -10.95 -15.50
C THR A 78 -9.30 -10.70 -16.98
N LYS A 79 -8.28 -10.76 -17.85
CA LYS A 79 -8.44 -10.54 -19.30
C LYS A 79 -8.98 -11.77 -20.04
N PHE A 80 -8.67 -12.98 -19.58
CA PHE A 80 -8.99 -14.23 -20.26
C PHE A 80 -9.49 -15.29 -19.28
N CYS A 81 -10.43 -16.12 -19.75
CA CYS A 81 -10.99 -17.22 -18.98
C CYS A 81 -10.02 -18.41 -18.99
N THR A 82 -9.62 -18.85 -17.80
CA THR A 82 -8.73 -20.02 -17.62
C THR A 82 -9.43 -21.35 -17.90
N GLN A 83 -10.76 -21.37 -17.98
CA GLN A 83 -11.53 -22.59 -18.24
C GLN A 83 -11.79 -22.82 -19.73
N CYS A 84 -12.06 -21.76 -20.51
CA CYS A 84 -12.42 -21.90 -21.93
C CYS A 84 -11.49 -21.15 -22.89
N GLY A 85 -10.48 -20.46 -22.38
CA GLY A 85 -9.48 -19.72 -23.18
C GLY A 85 -9.99 -18.45 -23.86
N LYS A 86 -11.27 -18.10 -23.72
CA LYS A 86 -11.85 -16.90 -24.35
C LYS A 86 -11.68 -15.63 -23.49
N PRO A 87 -11.62 -14.44 -24.11
CA PRO A 87 -11.56 -13.18 -23.38
C PRO A 87 -12.80 -12.98 -22.50
N ILE A 88 -12.59 -12.41 -21.32
CA ILE A 88 -13.66 -12.01 -20.39
C ILE A 88 -13.90 -10.51 -20.60
N LYS A 89 -15.13 -10.14 -20.93
CA LYS A 89 -15.59 -8.76 -21.20
C LYS A 89 -16.91 -8.52 -20.49
#